data_AF-A0A846PGL6-F1
#
_entry.id   AF-A0A846PGL6-F1
#
_cell.length_a   1.000
_cell.length_b   1.000
_cell.length_c   1.000
_cell.angle_alpha   90.00
_cell.angle_beta   90.00
_cell.angle_gamma   90.00
#
_symmetry.space_group_name_H-M   'P 1'
#
loop_
_entity.id
_entity.type
_entity.pdbx_description
1 polymer ?
#
loop_
_entity_poly.entity_id
_entity_poly.type
_entity_poly.pdbx_seq_one_letter_code
_entity_poly.pdbx_strand_id
1 'polypeptide(L)'
;MLAAPLLRVRTRKGMIVPLFCTTEEELGLAERMIEEFKTSWKNRERKSVLDSRIAALESSYSIGDYKLVRGFYALLERRSAFATEGVVSRGDSSNGKNAVSSSVSIDPVQLRRMLFEESSRQGFALTELERMEIINVAATKLHLSANAVLKAMWSDLEHNMVLDQFDAIDAKTLVGWYNLSLLQTLLFSCTKLEFRVSGGTT
;
A
#
# COMPACT_ATOMS: atom_id res chain seq x y z
N MET A 1 -7.28 -13.37 8.99
CA MET A 1 -8.68 -12.85 8.91
C MET A 1 -8.80 -11.75 7.89
N LEU A 2 -9.86 -11.74 7.08
CA LEU A 2 -10.20 -10.66 6.15
C LEU A 2 -11.13 -9.65 6.83
N ALA A 3 -11.31 -8.48 6.21
CA ALA A 3 -12.32 -7.53 6.65
C ALA A 3 -13.72 -8.07 6.32
N ALA A 4 -14.71 -7.86 7.21
CA ALA A 4 -16.07 -8.36 7.02
C ALA A 4 -16.73 -7.97 5.68
N PRO A 5 -16.53 -6.76 5.11
CA PRO A 5 -17.07 -6.43 3.79
C PRO A 5 -16.52 -7.29 2.63
N LEU A 6 -15.34 -7.89 2.80
CA LEU A 6 -14.69 -8.77 1.81
C LEU A 6 -15.11 -10.24 1.99
N LEU A 7 -16.04 -10.54 2.91
CA LEU A 7 -16.55 -11.89 3.11
C LEU A 7 -17.29 -12.37 1.85
N ARG A 8 -16.81 -13.48 1.28
CA ARG A 8 -17.42 -14.24 0.19
C ARG A 8 -18.15 -15.46 0.73
N VAL A 9 -19.47 -15.38 0.79
CA VAL A 9 -20.34 -16.46 1.26
C VAL A 9 -21.55 -16.58 0.34
N ARG A 10 -22.13 -17.78 0.29
CA ARG A 10 -23.42 -18.05 -0.31
C ARG A 10 -24.40 -18.46 0.78
N THR A 11 -25.54 -17.77 0.83
CA THR A 11 -26.61 -18.11 1.76
C THR A 11 -27.71 -18.86 1.02
N ARG A 12 -28.04 -20.07 1.48
CA ARG A 12 -29.11 -20.89 0.88
C ARG A 12 -29.81 -21.72 1.95
N LYS A 13 -31.14 -21.64 2.02
CA LYS A 13 -31.98 -22.40 2.96
C LYS A 13 -31.49 -22.32 4.43
N GLY A 14 -31.14 -21.11 4.89
CA GLY A 14 -30.64 -20.88 6.26
C GLY A 14 -29.19 -21.32 6.52
N MET A 15 -28.50 -21.87 5.51
CA MET A 15 -27.07 -22.21 5.60
C MET A 15 -26.22 -21.11 4.98
N ILE A 16 -25.11 -20.77 5.64
CA ILE A 16 -24.08 -19.87 5.12
C ILE A 16 -22.87 -20.73 4.75
N VAL A 17 -22.51 -20.74 3.47
CA VAL A 17 -21.40 -21.54 2.93
C VAL A 17 -20.30 -20.59 2.44
N PRO A 18 -19.06 -20.68 2.95
CA PRO A 18 -17.95 -19.89 2.43
C PRO A 18 -17.65 -20.28 0.98
N LEU A 19 -17.41 -19.27 0.14
CA LEU A 19 -16.98 -19.49 -1.24
C LEU A 19 -15.45 -19.56 -1.25
N PHE A 20 -14.93 -20.75 -0.98
CA PHE A 20 -13.50 -21.02 -1.07
C PHE A 20 -12.99 -20.92 -2.50
N CYS A 21 -11.75 -20.49 -2.62
CA CYS A 21 -11.01 -20.53 -3.86
C CYS A 21 -10.57 -21.95 -4.16
N THR A 22 -11.05 -22.50 -5.27
CA THR A 22 -10.79 -23.88 -5.69
C THR A 22 -10.55 -24.03 -7.18
N THR A 23 -10.71 -22.96 -7.98
CA THR A 23 -10.57 -23.04 -9.44
C THR A 23 -9.16 -22.65 -9.89
N GLU A 24 -8.73 -23.18 -11.04
CA GLU A 24 -7.48 -22.79 -11.70
C GLU A 24 -7.47 -21.30 -12.11
N GLU A 25 -8.63 -20.73 -12.41
CA GLU A 25 -8.76 -19.30 -12.72
C GLU A 25 -8.47 -18.41 -11.51
N GLU A 26 -8.92 -18.80 -10.32
CA GLU A 26 -8.61 -18.10 -9.06
C GLU A 26 -7.12 -18.25 -8.70
N LEU A 27 -6.52 -19.41 -8.99
CA LEU A 27 -5.08 -19.63 -8.83
C LEU A 27 -4.28 -18.73 -9.80
N GLY A 28 -4.68 -18.67 -11.08
CA GLY A 28 -4.05 -17.79 -12.07
C GLY A 28 -4.19 -16.30 -11.72
N LEU A 29 -5.30 -15.89 -11.10
CA LEU A 29 -5.44 -14.54 -10.55
C LEU A 29 -4.43 -14.30 -9.41
N ALA A 30 -4.31 -15.23 -8.47
CA ALA A 30 -3.35 -15.14 -7.36
C ALA A 30 -1.91 -15.01 -7.89
N GLU A 31 -1.52 -15.80 -8.89
CA GLU A 31 -0.21 -15.70 -9.55
C GLU A 31 0.04 -14.30 -10.12
N ARG A 32 -0.91 -13.76 -10.90
CA ARG A 32 -0.79 -12.42 -11.48
C ARG A 32 -0.64 -11.34 -10.40
N MET A 33 -1.45 -11.39 -9.35
CA MET A 33 -1.37 -10.43 -8.25
C MET A 33 -0.03 -10.48 -7.51
N ILE A 34 0.51 -11.68 -7.29
CA ILE A 34 1.85 -11.85 -6.70
C ILE A 34 2.92 -11.23 -7.60
N GLU A 35 2.86 -11.43 -8.91
CA GLU A 35 3.82 -10.85 -9.86
C GLU A 35 3.75 -9.32 -9.91
N GLU A 36 2.56 -8.72 -9.78
CA GLU A 36 2.41 -7.26 -9.65
C GLU A 36 3.13 -6.72 -8.41
N PHE A 37 2.98 -7.38 -7.25
CA PHE A 37 3.69 -7.01 -6.02
C PHE A 37 5.21 -7.22 -6.15
N LYS A 38 5.67 -8.33 -6.74
CA LYS A 38 7.11 -8.58 -6.99
C LYS A 38 7.72 -7.52 -7.89
N THR A 39 7.02 -7.14 -8.96
CA THR A 39 7.48 -6.10 -9.90
C THR A 39 7.56 -4.75 -9.21
N SER A 40 6.51 -4.39 -8.46
CA SER A 40 6.46 -3.14 -7.68
C SER A 40 7.60 -3.06 -6.66
N TRP A 41 7.90 -4.17 -5.98
CA TRP A 41 8.96 -4.26 -4.99
C TRP A 41 10.35 -4.10 -5.63
N LYS A 42 10.62 -4.82 -6.73
CA LYS A 42 11.90 -4.70 -7.46
C LYS A 42 12.17 -3.28 -7.95
N ASN A 43 11.13 -2.58 -8.39
CA ASN A 43 11.23 -1.23 -8.93
C ASN A 43 11.11 -0.15 -7.84
N ARG A 44 10.88 -0.52 -6.57
CA ARG A 44 10.53 0.39 -5.46
C ARG A 44 9.43 1.39 -5.86
N GLU A 45 8.38 0.87 -6.48
CA GLU A 45 7.29 1.68 -6.99
C GLU A 45 6.39 2.20 -5.87
N ARG A 46 5.77 3.36 -6.13
CA ARG A 46 4.75 3.93 -5.25
C ARG A 46 3.52 3.04 -5.21
N LYS A 47 2.89 2.98 -4.04
CA LYS A 47 1.66 2.22 -3.81
C LYS A 47 0.54 2.60 -4.79
N SER A 48 0.38 3.89 -5.10
CA SER A 48 -0.60 4.37 -6.11
C SER A 48 -0.47 3.69 -7.48
N VAL A 49 0.75 3.38 -7.92
CA VAL A 49 1.00 2.75 -9.21
C VAL A 49 0.58 1.28 -9.16
N LEU A 50 0.94 0.58 -8.08
CA LEU A 50 0.47 -0.78 -7.80
C LEU A 50 -1.06 -0.82 -7.74
N ASP A 51 -1.69 0.07 -6.97
CA ASP A 51 -3.14 0.13 -6.80
C ASP A 51 -3.86 0.33 -8.14
N SER A 52 -3.28 1.15 -9.03
CA SER A 52 -3.82 1.37 -10.37
C SER A 52 -3.80 0.10 -11.22
N ARG A 53 -2.72 -0.70 -11.14
CA ARG A 53 -2.61 -1.98 -11.84
C ARG A 53 -3.55 -3.03 -11.24
N ILE A 54 -3.67 -3.09 -9.92
CA ILE A 54 -4.62 -3.97 -9.25
C ILE A 54 -6.06 -3.59 -9.60
N ALA A 55 -6.39 -2.31 -9.71
CA ALA A 55 -7.72 -1.85 -10.15
C ALA A 55 -8.03 -2.27 -11.59
N ALA A 56 -7.03 -2.28 -12.48
CA ALA A 56 -7.18 -2.81 -13.83
C ALA A 56 -7.41 -4.34 -13.84
N LEU A 57 -6.73 -5.08 -12.96
CA LEU A 57 -7.00 -6.51 -12.75
C LEU A 57 -8.41 -6.75 -12.19
N GLU A 58 -8.85 -5.97 -11.21
CA GLU A 58 -10.21 -6.03 -10.66
C GLU A 58 -11.26 -5.83 -11.75
N SER A 59 -11.05 -4.85 -12.63
CA SER A 59 -11.98 -4.51 -13.72
C SER A 59 -12.04 -5.57 -14.83
N SER A 60 -10.92 -6.23 -15.12
CA SER A 60 -10.82 -7.25 -16.16
C SER A 60 -11.25 -8.65 -15.70
N TYR A 61 -11.31 -8.88 -14.38
CA TYR A 61 -11.67 -10.18 -13.82
C TYR A 61 -13.15 -10.50 -14.07
N SER A 62 -13.39 -11.39 -15.04
CA SER A 62 -14.71 -11.63 -15.65
C SER A 62 -15.78 -12.21 -14.71
N ILE A 63 -15.41 -12.66 -13.51
CA ILE A 63 -16.34 -13.23 -12.52
C ILE A 63 -17.03 -12.13 -11.68
N GLY A 64 -16.61 -10.85 -11.80
CA GLY A 64 -17.22 -9.74 -11.07
C GLY A 64 -17.02 -9.82 -9.55
N ASP A 65 -16.10 -10.67 -9.10
CA ASP A 65 -15.83 -10.90 -7.69
C ASP A 65 -14.68 -10.03 -7.18
N TYR A 66 -14.95 -8.73 -7.12
CA TYR A 66 -14.00 -7.75 -6.58
C TYR A 66 -13.55 -8.09 -5.16
N LYS A 67 -14.37 -8.82 -4.38
CA LYS A 67 -14.04 -9.24 -3.01
C LYS A 67 -12.87 -10.22 -2.99
N LEU A 68 -12.74 -11.07 -4.00
CA LEU A 68 -11.59 -11.96 -4.13
C LEU A 68 -10.31 -11.15 -4.37
N VAL A 69 -10.31 -10.27 -5.38
CA VAL A 69 -9.14 -9.45 -5.73
C VAL A 69 -8.70 -8.62 -4.53
N ARG A 70 -9.62 -7.88 -3.91
CA ARG A 70 -9.32 -7.07 -2.71
C ARG A 70 -8.90 -7.92 -1.51
N GLY A 71 -9.41 -9.14 -1.41
CA GLY A 71 -9.02 -10.07 -0.37
C GLY A 71 -7.59 -10.59 -0.54
N PHE A 72 -7.18 -10.95 -1.76
CA PHE A 72 -5.78 -11.27 -2.06
C PHE A 72 -4.88 -10.06 -1.85
N TYR A 73 -5.29 -8.88 -2.30
CA TYR A 73 -4.55 -7.63 -2.07
C TYR A 73 -4.29 -7.43 -0.59
N ALA A 74 -5.32 -7.51 0.26
CA ALA A 74 -5.18 -7.31 1.71
C ALA A 74 -4.24 -8.34 2.37
N LEU A 75 -4.12 -9.55 1.82
CA LEU A 75 -3.20 -10.57 2.33
C LEU A 75 -1.76 -10.30 1.87
N LEU A 76 -1.57 -9.92 0.60
CA LEU A 76 -0.27 -9.55 0.04
C LEU A 76 0.28 -8.28 0.69
N GLU A 77 -0.58 -7.29 0.92
CA GLU A 77 -0.26 -6.04 1.62
C GLU A 77 0.26 -6.28 3.04
N ARG A 78 -0.28 -7.27 3.77
CA ARG A 78 0.24 -7.65 5.10
C ARG A 78 1.62 -8.28 5.06
N ARG A 79 2.05 -8.77 3.90
CA ARG A 79 3.38 -9.30 3.63
C ARG A 79 4.30 -8.24 3.02
N SER A 80 3.85 -6.98 3.00
CA SER A 80 4.57 -5.84 2.46
C SER A 80 4.92 -4.85 3.56
N ALA A 81 6.04 -4.17 3.41
CA ALA A 81 6.37 -2.97 4.17
C ALA A 81 6.48 -1.78 3.20
N PHE A 82 5.67 -0.76 3.44
CA PHE A 82 5.72 0.49 2.69
C PHE A 82 6.52 1.51 3.49
N ALA A 83 7.43 2.22 2.82
CA ALA A 83 8.27 3.23 3.42
C ALA A 83 8.11 4.56 2.71
N THR A 84 8.27 5.65 3.46
CA THR A 84 8.38 6.99 2.90
C THR A 84 9.67 7.11 2.09
N GLU A 85 9.57 7.61 0.86
CA GLU A 85 10.75 7.86 0.04
C GLU A 85 11.57 9.02 0.65
N GLY A 86 12.80 8.72 1.05
CA GLY A 86 13.72 9.70 1.61
C GLY A 86 14.13 10.75 0.57
N VAL A 87 14.27 12.00 1.01
CA VAL A 87 14.60 13.11 0.12
C VAL A 87 16.11 13.36 0.18
N VAL A 88 16.75 13.39 -0.99
CA VAL A 88 18.18 13.68 -1.09
C VAL A 88 18.38 15.19 -0.97
N SER A 89 19.12 15.63 0.05
CA SER A 89 19.55 17.02 0.15
C SER A 89 20.60 17.31 -0.91
N ARG A 90 20.56 18.53 -1.47
CA ARG A 90 21.68 19.03 -2.29
C ARG A 90 22.89 19.17 -1.37
N GLY A 91 23.81 18.23 -1.43
CA GLY A 91 25.19 18.52 -1.08
C GLY A 91 25.71 19.54 -2.08
N ASP A 92 26.34 20.62 -1.62
CA ASP A 92 27.02 21.56 -2.50
C ASP A 92 28.01 20.78 -3.38
N SER A 93 27.70 20.66 -4.67
CA SER A 93 28.56 20.03 -5.68
C SER A 93 29.79 20.86 -6.04
N SER A 94 30.28 21.72 -5.15
CA SER A 94 31.43 22.59 -5.39
C SER A 94 32.78 21.96 -5.03
N ASN A 95 32.82 20.74 -4.49
CA ASN A 95 34.10 20.02 -4.34
C ASN A 95 33.97 18.56 -4.75
N GLY A 96 34.54 18.24 -5.91
CA GLY A 96 34.61 16.89 -6.42
C GLY A 96 35.35 15.96 -5.45
N LYS A 97 34.74 14.80 -5.21
CA LYS A 97 35.19 13.63 -4.43
C LYS A 97 34.59 13.58 -3.01
N ASN A 98 33.72 12.59 -2.85
CA ASN A 98 32.99 12.17 -1.64
C ASN A 98 31.68 12.95 -1.35
N ALA A 99 30.75 12.96 -2.30
CA ALA A 99 29.35 13.25 -2.01
C ALA A 99 28.76 12.11 -1.17
N VAL A 100 28.91 12.19 0.15
CA VAL A 100 28.05 11.44 1.07
C VAL A 100 26.63 11.97 0.82
N SER A 101 25.85 11.21 0.04
CA SER A 101 24.42 11.45 -0.15
C SER A 101 23.74 11.21 1.19
N SER A 102 23.78 12.23 2.04
CA SER A 102 23.08 12.21 3.31
C SER A 102 21.61 12.36 2.96
N SER A 103 20.88 11.24 2.95
CA SER A 103 19.43 11.24 2.87
C SER A 103 18.94 11.97 4.12
N VAL A 104 18.47 13.20 3.96
CA VAL A 104 17.91 13.95 5.05
C VAL A 104 16.43 13.58 5.11
N SER A 105 16.06 12.73 6.07
CA SER A 105 14.67 12.40 6.34
C SER A 105 14.03 13.57 7.09
N ILE A 106 13.47 14.53 6.35
CA ILE A 106 12.59 15.54 6.95
C ILE A 106 11.23 14.89 7.17
N ASP A 107 10.70 15.06 8.39
CA ASP A 107 9.33 14.68 8.72
C ASP A 107 8.35 15.49 7.85
N PRO A 108 7.53 14.84 7.00
CA PRO A 108 6.56 15.53 6.14
C PRO A 108 5.58 16.41 6.91
N VAL A 109 5.25 16.07 8.17
CA VAL A 109 4.38 16.88 9.02
C VAL A 109 5.04 18.22 9.35
N GLN A 110 6.33 18.21 9.68
CA GLN A 110 7.10 19.43 9.96
C GLN A 110 7.27 20.28 8.70
N LEU A 111 7.52 19.63 7.56
CA LEU A 111 7.64 20.32 6.27
C LEU A 111 6.34 21.03 5.88
N ARG A 112 5.19 20.36 6.03
CA ARG A 112 3.87 20.95 5.81
C ARG A 112 3.62 22.14 6.74
N ARG A 113 3.94 22.00 8.03
CA ARG A 113 3.80 23.10 9.00
C ARG A 113 4.58 24.33 8.56
N MET A 114 5.87 24.18 8.26
CA MET A 114 6.70 25.32 7.85
C MET A 114 6.25 25.94 6.53
N LEU A 115 5.90 25.13 5.54
CA LEU A 115 5.43 25.63 4.25
C LEU A 115 4.14 26.45 4.41
N PHE A 116 3.20 25.97 5.22
CA PHE A 116 1.94 26.67 5.48
C PHE A 116 2.12 27.90 6.38
N GLU A 117 3.08 27.90 7.31
CA GLU A 117 3.47 29.10 8.05
C GLU A 117 4.06 30.17 7.13
N GLU A 118 4.94 29.80 6.19
CA GLU A 118 5.45 30.74 5.19
C GLU A 118 4.35 31.28 4.28
N SER A 119 3.42 30.41 3.85
CA SER A 119 2.25 30.86 3.10
C SER A 119 1.38 31.81 3.92
N SER A 120 1.15 31.54 5.20
CA SER A 120 0.37 32.44 6.05
C SER A 120 1.05 33.80 6.25
N ARG A 121 2.38 33.86 6.23
CA ARG A 121 3.13 35.12 6.35
C ARG A 121 3.06 35.97 5.08
N GLN A 122 3.13 35.34 3.91
CA GLN A 122 3.11 36.06 2.61
C GLN A 122 1.69 36.27 2.07
N GLY A 123 0.72 35.50 2.55
CA GLY A 123 -0.63 35.42 2.01
C GLY A 123 -0.85 34.11 1.25
N PHE A 124 -2.12 33.71 1.11
CA PHE A 124 -2.48 32.57 0.29
C PHE A 124 -2.05 32.82 -1.16
N ALA A 125 -1.26 31.91 -1.73
CA ALA A 125 -0.90 31.99 -3.15
C ALA A 125 -2.14 31.81 -4.02
N LEU A 126 -2.53 32.86 -4.72
CA LEU A 126 -3.59 32.84 -5.72
C LEU A 126 -3.05 32.57 -7.12
N THR A 127 -1.74 32.77 -7.32
CA THR A 127 -1.04 32.51 -8.58
C THR A 127 0.06 31.46 -8.43
N GLU A 128 0.41 30.84 -9.55
CA GLU A 128 1.51 29.87 -9.61
C GLU A 128 2.88 30.50 -9.27
N LEU A 129 3.06 31.79 -9.59
CA LEU A 129 4.26 32.55 -9.26
C LEU A 129 4.41 32.71 -7.74
N GLU A 130 3.37 33.19 -7.08
CA GLU A 130 3.33 33.32 -5.61
C GLU A 130 3.54 31.96 -4.93
N ARG A 131 2.92 30.89 -5.47
CA ARG A 131 3.10 29.52 -4.97
C ARG A 131 4.56 29.10 -5.00
N MET A 132 5.23 29.34 -6.13
CA MET A 132 6.63 28.98 -6.31
C MET A 132 7.57 29.84 -5.44
N GLU A 133 7.25 31.12 -5.23
CA GLU A 133 8.00 31.98 -4.31
C GLU A 133 7.97 31.46 -2.86
N ILE A 134 6.78 31.14 -2.35
CA ILE A 134 6.61 30.58 -0.99
C ILE A 134 7.37 29.26 -0.85
N ILE A 135 7.26 28.38 -1.83
CA ILE A 135 7.98 27.10 -1.83
C ILE A 135 9.48 27.31 -1.87
N ASN A 136 9.99 28.24 -2.68
CA ASN A 136 11.41 28.54 -2.76
C ASN A 136 11.93 29.05 -1.41
N VAL A 137 11.19 29.92 -0.73
CA VAL A 137 11.56 30.40 0.62
C VAL A 137 11.62 29.25 1.63
N ALA A 138 10.60 28.38 1.65
CA ALA A 138 10.60 27.21 2.52
C ALA A 138 11.73 26.22 2.17
N ALA A 139 12.01 26.04 0.89
CA ALA A 139 13.08 25.18 0.39
C ALA A 139 14.46 25.69 0.79
N THR A 140 14.70 27.00 0.73
CA THR A 140 15.95 27.62 1.22
C THR A 140 16.16 27.38 2.71
N LYS A 141 15.11 27.48 3.55
CA LYS A 141 15.19 27.20 4.99
C LYS A 141 15.51 25.73 5.29
N LEU A 142 15.04 24.82 4.43
CA LEU A 142 15.23 23.38 4.55
C LEU A 142 16.49 22.86 3.84
N HIS A 143 17.24 23.71 3.15
CA HIS A 143 18.34 23.31 2.26
C HIS A 143 17.92 22.26 1.21
N LEU A 144 16.67 22.31 0.77
CA LEU A 144 16.10 21.44 -0.26
C LEU A 144 15.87 22.21 -1.56
N SER A 145 15.64 21.47 -2.65
CA SER A 145 15.08 22.07 -3.87
C SER A 145 13.56 22.21 -3.74
N ALA A 146 12.96 23.18 -4.44
CA ALA A 146 11.50 23.33 -4.47
C ALA A 146 10.76 22.03 -4.87
N ASN A 147 11.30 21.31 -5.86
CA ASN A 147 10.76 20.02 -6.29
C ASN A 147 10.88 18.94 -5.20
N ALA A 148 12.00 18.93 -4.47
CA ALA A 148 12.19 18.04 -3.34
C ALA A 148 11.18 18.33 -2.22
N VAL A 149 10.92 19.61 -1.90
CA VAL A 149 9.89 20.01 -0.93
C VAL A 149 8.51 19.52 -1.37
N LEU A 150 8.13 19.74 -2.63
CA LEU A 150 6.83 19.32 -3.14
C LEU A 150 6.61 17.80 -3.08
N LYS A 151 7.65 17.01 -3.38
CA LYS A 151 7.60 15.55 -3.27
C LYS A 151 7.56 15.08 -1.82
N ALA A 152 8.40 15.68 -0.97
CA ALA A 152 8.52 15.35 0.44
C ALA A 152 7.25 15.68 1.25
N MET A 153 6.53 16.72 0.84
CA MET A 153 5.38 17.24 1.57
C MET A 153 4.28 16.20 1.84
N TRP A 154 4.10 15.26 0.92
CA TRP A 154 3.04 14.26 0.94
C TRP A 154 3.58 12.82 0.90
N SER A 155 4.86 12.64 1.21
CA SER A 155 5.52 11.33 1.12
C SER A 155 5.14 10.37 2.27
N ASP A 156 4.49 10.88 3.31
CA ASP A 156 3.85 10.13 4.40
C ASP A 156 2.43 9.65 4.06
N LEU A 157 1.85 10.08 2.92
CA LEU A 157 0.57 9.55 2.48
C LEU A 157 0.76 8.16 1.87
N GLU A 158 -0.11 7.23 2.26
CA GLU A 158 -0.01 5.80 1.92
C GLU A 158 0.17 5.54 0.40
N HIS A 159 -0.54 6.29 -0.45
CA HIS A 159 -0.46 6.19 -1.91
C HIS A 159 0.88 6.65 -2.50
N ASN A 160 1.63 7.48 -1.76
CA ASN A 160 2.95 7.99 -2.15
C ASN A 160 4.10 7.18 -1.54
N MET A 161 3.82 6.32 -0.55
CA MET A 161 4.82 5.42 0.01
C MET A 161 5.27 4.41 -1.05
N VAL A 162 6.52 3.98 -0.96
CA VAL A 162 7.11 3.00 -1.88
C VAL A 162 7.12 1.63 -1.24
N LEU A 163 6.95 0.58 -2.04
CA LEU A 163 7.06 -0.80 -1.57
C LEU A 163 8.53 -1.16 -1.32
N ASP A 164 8.92 -1.17 -0.05
CA ASP A 164 10.31 -1.36 0.37
C ASP A 164 10.65 -2.84 0.60
N GLN A 165 9.71 -3.58 1.20
CA GLN A 165 9.86 -5.01 1.46
C GLN A 165 8.61 -5.75 1.01
N PHE A 166 8.83 -6.94 0.46
CA PHE A 166 7.76 -7.87 0.12
C PHE A 166 8.20 -9.31 0.41
N ASP A 167 7.54 -9.95 1.37
CA ASP A 167 7.75 -11.35 1.69
C ASP A 167 6.94 -12.22 0.70
N ALA A 168 7.61 -12.61 -0.39
CA ALA A 168 6.99 -13.35 -1.47
C ALA A 168 6.31 -14.65 -0.97
N ILE A 169 5.24 -15.03 -1.65
CA ILE A 169 4.45 -16.23 -1.36
C ILE A 169 4.10 -16.90 -2.68
N ASP A 170 3.94 -18.21 -2.68
CA ASP A 170 3.44 -18.94 -3.85
C ASP A 170 1.91 -18.85 -3.93
N ALA A 171 1.37 -18.99 -5.15
CA ALA A 171 -0.05 -18.81 -5.38
C ALA A 171 -0.92 -19.84 -4.65
N LYS A 172 -0.45 -21.10 -4.52
CA LYS A 172 -1.19 -22.15 -3.81
C LYS A 172 -1.29 -21.84 -2.32
N THR A 173 -0.20 -21.40 -1.70
CA THR A 173 -0.21 -20.98 -0.29
C THR A 173 -1.03 -19.71 -0.08
N LEU A 174 -0.99 -18.74 -1.01
CA LEU A 174 -1.86 -17.54 -0.94
C LEU A 174 -3.35 -17.93 -0.98
N VAL A 175 -3.74 -18.84 -1.88
CA VAL A 175 -5.11 -19.38 -1.97
C VAL A 175 -5.50 -20.11 -0.68
N GLY A 176 -4.61 -20.95 -0.14
CA GLY A 176 -4.84 -21.63 1.14
C GLY A 176 -5.02 -20.65 2.30
N TRP A 177 -4.18 -19.62 2.36
CA TRP A 177 -4.26 -18.58 3.39
C TRP A 177 -5.50 -17.69 3.25
N TYR A 178 -5.94 -17.45 2.01
CA TYR A 178 -7.20 -16.79 1.72
C TYR A 178 -8.39 -17.59 2.23
N ASN A 179 -8.46 -18.88 1.91
CA ASN A 179 -9.53 -19.78 2.37
C ASN A 179 -9.58 -19.86 3.89
N LEU A 180 -8.42 -19.96 4.55
CA LEU A 180 -8.34 -19.92 6.01
C LEU A 180 -8.83 -18.57 6.57
N SER A 181 -8.37 -17.45 5.99
CA SER A 181 -8.78 -16.13 6.42
C SER A 181 -10.27 -15.87 6.24
N LEU A 182 -10.86 -16.40 5.16
CA LEU A 182 -12.30 -16.36 4.88
C LEU A 182 -13.08 -17.12 5.94
N LEU A 183 -12.66 -18.35 6.24
CA LEU A 183 -13.28 -19.19 7.28
C LEU A 183 -13.21 -18.50 8.65
N GLN A 184 -12.05 -17.99 9.06
CA GLN A 184 -11.91 -17.28 10.32
C GLN A 184 -12.85 -16.06 10.40
N THR A 185 -12.98 -15.30 9.30
CA THR A 185 -13.85 -14.11 9.25
C THR A 185 -15.33 -14.50 9.38
N LEU A 186 -15.72 -15.61 8.76
CA LEU A 186 -17.06 -16.17 8.93
C LEU A 186 -17.31 -16.59 10.39
N LEU A 187 -16.37 -17.33 10.98
CA LEU A 187 -16.46 -17.83 12.35
C LEU A 187 -16.49 -16.71 13.40
N PHE A 188 -15.85 -15.56 13.13
CA PHE A 188 -15.88 -14.40 14.01
C PHE A 188 -17.29 -13.84 14.23
N SER A 189 -18.19 -14.06 13.25
CA SER A 189 -19.59 -13.63 13.34
C SER A 189 -20.51 -14.71 13.93
N CYS A 190 -19.98 -15.86 14.35
CA CYS A 190 -20.78 -16.94 14.91
C CYS A 190 -21.10 -16.70 16.40
N THR A 191 -22.34 -17.01 16.80
CA THR A 191 -22.77 -16.99 18.21
C THR A 191 -22.34 -18.23 18.98
N LYS A 192 -22.25 -19.39 18.31
CA LYS A 192 -21.81 -20.66 18.88
C LYS A 192 -21.02 -21.44 17.83
N LEU A 193 -19.94 -22.09 18.24
CA LEU A 193 -19.17 -23.02 17.43
C LEU A 193 -19.22 -24.41 18.08
N GLU A 194 -19.72 -25.40 17.34
CA GLU A 194 -19.65 -26.80 17.73
C GLU A 194 -18.67 -27.51 16.79
N PHE A 195 -17.70 -28.23 17.35
CA PHE A 195 -16.74 -29.02 16.59
C PHE A 195 -16.52 -30.37 17.28
N ARG A 196 -16.12 -31.37 16.49
CA ARG A 196 -15.81 -32.72 16.97
C ARG A 196 -14.34 -33.02 16.74
N VAL A 197 -13.67 -33.50 17.77
CA VAL A 197 -12.27 -33.95 17.69
C VAL A 197 -12.25 -35.48 17.79
N SER A 198 -11.47 -36.11 16.92
CA SER A 198 -11.18 -37.54 16.99
C SER A 198 -9.72 -37.75 16.62
N GLY A 199 -8.92 -38.22 17.59
CA GLY A 199 -7.48 -38.41 17.43
C GLY A 199 -6.68 -37.14 17.72
N GLY A 200 -5.92 -37.19 18.81
CA GLY A 200 -4.89 -36.21 19.17
C GLY A 200 -3.93 -36.90 20.13
N THR A 201 -2.72 -37.19 19.68
CA THR A 201 -1.64 -37.60 20.58
C THR A 201 -1.21 -36.37 21.36
N THR A 202 -1.39 -36.43 22.68
CA THR A 202 -0.80 -35.52 23.65
C THR A 202 0.71 -35.42 23.50
#